data_AF-A0A350F1D1-F1
#
_entry.id   AF-A0A350F1D1-F1
#
_cell.length_a   1.000
_cell.length_b   1.000
_cell.length_c   1.000
_cell.angle_alpha   90.00
_cell.angle_beta   90.00
_cell.angle_gamma   90.00
#
_symmetry.space_group_name_H-M   'P 1'
#
loop_
_entity.id
_entity.type
_entity.pdbx_description
1 polymer ?
#
loop_
_entity_poly.entity_id
_entity_poly.type
_entity_poly.pdbx_seq_one_letter_code
_entity_poly.pdbx_strand_id
1 'polypeptide(L)'
;MPTAHEVDYRIFGDDMQFVEVELDPQEAAVAEAGGMMYMDDGIEMETIFGDGSQKSSGFMGALLGAGKRLLTGESLFMTVFQNQGQGKKRVAFGAPYPGKIVPV
;
A
#
# COMPACT_ATOMS: atom_id res chain seq x y z
N MET A 1 -3.68 -15.09 12.31
CA MET A 1 -3.27 -14.17 11.22
C MET A 1 -3.92 -12.84 11.53
N PRO A 2 -3.24 -11.68 11.46
CA PRO A 2 -3.98 -10.43 11.45
C PRO A 2 -4.85 -10.48 10.20
N THR A 3 -6.16 -10.54 10.38
CA THR A 3 -7.12 -10.40 9.30
C THR A 3 -6.97 -9.00 8.73
N ALA A 4 -6.84 -8.87 7.42
CA ALA A 4 -6.91 -7.56 6.77
C ALA A 4 -8.21 -6.88 7.18
N HIS A 5 -8.14 -5.59 7.51
CA HIS A 5 -9.33 -4.83 7.89
C HIS A 5 -10.23 -4.63 6.68
N GLU A 6 -11.54 -4.57 6.92
CA GLU A 6 -12.49 -4.10 5.91
C GLU A 6 -12.33 -2.58 5.82
N VAL A 7 -11.93 -2.09 4.65
CA VAL A 7 -11.61 -0.67 4.43
C VAL A 7 -12.69 0.00 3.59
N ASP A 8 -13.06 1.21 4.00
CA ASP A 8 -13.92 2.09 3.21
C ASP A 8 -13.11 2.69 2.06
N TYR A 9 -13.66 2.70 0.83
CA TYR A 9 -12.98 3.31 -0.32
C TYR A 9 -13.95 3.96 -1.31
N ARG A 10 -13.41 4.86 -2.14
CA ARG A 10 -14.12 5.47 -3.26
C ARG A 10 -13.24 5.58 -4.48
N ILE A 11 -13.77 5.15 -5.63
CA ILE A 11 -13.09 5.28 -6.93
C ILE A 11 -13.58 6.57 -7.61
N PHE A 12 -12.64 7.36 -8.09
CA PHE A 12 -12.87 8.61 -8.82
C PHE A 12 -12.35 8.50 -10.24
N GLY A 13 -12.93 9.28 -11.16
CA GLY A 13 -12.58 9.29 -12.58
C GLY A 13 -13.31 8.20 -13.39
N ASP A 14 -13.09 8.22 -14.70
CA ASP A 14 -13.67 7.24 -15.64
C ASP A 14 -12.58 6.52 -16.45
N ASP A 15 -11.86 7.27 -17.31
CA ASP A 15 -10.77 6.71 -18.12
C ASP A 15 -9.40 6.74 -17.42
N MET A 16 -9.23 7.64 -16.46
CA MET A 16 -8.07 7.70 -15.56
C MET A 16 -8.59 7.66 -14.13
N GLN A 17 -8.62 6.46 -13.55
CA GLN A 17 -9.17 6.26 -12.23
C GLN A 17 -8.11 6.31 -11.13
N PHE A 18 -8.52 6.82 -9.97
CA PHE A 18 -7.80 6.69 -8.72
C PHE A 18 -8.75 6.27 -7.61
N VAL A 19 -8.24 5.58 -6.59
CA VAL A 19 -8.99 5.13 -5.42
C VAL A 19 -8.54 5.91 -4.20
N GLU A 20 -9.48 6.46 -3.47
CA GLU A 20 -9.29 7.02 -2.14
C GLU A 20 -9.71 5.96 -1.11
N VAL A 21 -8.83 5.63 -0.19
CA VAL A 21 -9.07 4.69 0.91
C VAL A 21 -9.14 5.48 2.21
N GLU A 22 -10.18 5.23 3.00
CA GLU A 22 -10.34 5.81 4.32
C GLU A 22 -9.84 4.83 5.38
N LEU A 23 -9.01 5.34 6.29
CA LEU A 23 -8.36 4.59 7.34
C LEU A 23 -8.80 5.13 8.69
N ASP A 24 -9.30 4.25 9.56
CA ASP A 24 -9.49 4.58 10.96
C ASP A 24 -8.13 4.74 11.68
N PRO A 25 -8.09 5.35 12.87
CA PRO A 25 -6.86 5.46 13.64
C PRO A 25 -6.21 4.08 13.84
N GLN A 26 -4.89 3.99 13.60
CA GLN A 26 -4.08 2.78 13.63
C GLN A 26 -4.27 1.78 12.49
N GLU A 27 -5.16 2.05 11.54
CA GLU A 27 -5.25 1.26 10.31
C GLU A 27 -4.16 1.62 9.30
N ALA A 28 -3.87 0.68 8.41
CA ALA A 28 -2.88 0.88 7.37
C ALA A 28 -3.30 0.26 6.04
N ALA A 29 -2.92 0.94 4.96
CA ALA A 29 -2.97 0.43 3.60
C ALA A 29 -1.55 0.11 3.11
N VAL A 30 -1.41 -0.91 2.25
CA VAL A 30 -0.14 -1.27 1.63
C VAL A 30 -0.26 -1.07 0.13
N ALA A 31 0.66 -0.32 -0.48
CA ALA A 31 0.66 -0.08 -1.92
C ALA A 31 2.08 -0.09 -2.51
N GLU A 32 2.17 -0.23 -3.83
CA GLU A 32 3.44 -0.15 -4.55
C GLU A 32 4.02 1.28 -4.52
N ALA A 33 5.35 1.36 -4.50
CA ALA A 33 6.05 2.63 -4.57
C ALA A 33 5.69 3.40 -5.85
N GLY A 34 5.31 4.67 -5.70
CA GLY A 34 4.97 5.55 -6.82
C GLY A 34 3.50 5.55 -7.24
N GLY A 35 2.66 4.69 -6.64
CA GLY A 35 1.21 4.69 -6.89
C GLY A 35 0.42 5.72 -6.05
N MET A 36 1.04 6.38 -5.07
CA MET A 36 0.36 7.37 -4.22
C MET A 36 0.17 8.70 -4.95
N MET A 37 -1.04 9.25 -4.84
CA MET A 37 -1.42 10.56 -5.40
C MET A 37 -1.42 11.66 -4.35
N TYR A 38 -2.13 11.45 -3.25
CA TYR A 38 -2.15 12.34 -2.10
C TYR A 38 -2.47 11.55 -0.83
N MET A 39 -2.19 12.18 0.32
CA MET A 39 -2.57 11.67 1.63
C MET A 39 -2.92 12.84 2.55
N ASP A 40 -3.82 12.59 3.49
CA ASP A 40 -4.13 13.54 4.55
C ASP A 40 -2.98 13.67 5.56
N ASP A 41 -2.94 14.80 6.24
CA ASP A 41 -2.08 14.99 7.42
C ASP A 41 -2.42 13.96 8.51
N GLY A 42 -1.38 13.34 9.08
CA GLY A 42 -1.49 12.24 10.05
C GLY A 42 -1.37 10.83 9.45
N ILE A 43 -1.27 10.70 8.12
CA ILE A 43 -0.82 9.47 7.47
C ILE A 43 0.70 9.44 7.43
N GLU A 44 1.32 8.42 8.05
CA GLU A 44 2.75 8.16 7.97
C GLU A 44 3.07 7.10 6.92
N MET A 45 4.18 7.30 6.21
CA MET A 45 4.67 6.40 5.16
C MET A 45 5.92 5.66 5.62
N GLU A 46 5.89 4.33 5.59
CA GLU A 46 7.06 3.49 5.82
C GLU A 46 7.31 2.58 4.62
N THR A 47 8.48 2.67 4.00
CA THR A 47 8.88 1.75 2.93
C THR A 47 9.48 0.49 3.54
N ILE A 48 8.85 -0.64 3.28
CA ILE A 48 9.25 -1.94 3.79
C ILE A 48 9.72 -2.85 2.65
N PHE A 49 10.56 -3.82 3.02
CA PHE A 49 11.00 -4.86 2.12
C PHE A 49 9.98 -6.01 2.11
N GLY A 50 9.41 -6.34 0.95
CA GLY A 50 8.29 -7.29 0.84
C GLY A 50 6.93 -6.68 1.22
N ASP A 51 5.94 -7.51 1.54
CA ASP A 51 4.54 -7.10 1.83
C ASP A 51 4.25 -6.90 3.33
N GLY A 52 5.27 -6.98 4.19
CA GLY A 52 5.14 -6.81 5.64
C GLY A 52 4.50 -7.99 6.38
N SER A 53 4.07 -9.04 5.67
CA SER A 53 3.45 -10.24 6.27
C SER A 53 4.47 -11.17 6.94
N GLN A 54 5.75 -11.10 6.54
CA GLN A 54 6.84 -11.90 7.11
C GLN A 54 7.56 -11.16 8.25
N LYS A 55 7.01 -11.26 9.47
CA LYS A 55 7.84 -11.12 10.68
C LYS A 55 8.65 -12.41 10.86
N SER A 56 9.98 -12.34 10.76
CA SER A 56 10.95 -13.40 11.14
C SER A 56 11.52 -14.32 10.05
N SER A 57 12.25 -13.75 9.07
CA SER A 57 13.38 -14.47 8.47
C SER A 57 14.55 -13.49 8.39
N GLY A 58 15.70 -13.85 8.96
CA GLY A 58 16.84 -12.94 9.11
C GLY A 58 17.31 -12.30 7.80
N PHE A 59 18.17 -11.29 7.92
CA PHE A 59 18.69 -10.47 6.81
C PHE A 59 19.11 -11.29 5.56
N MET A 60 19.67 -12.49 5.75
CA MET A 60 20.08 -13.39 4.66
C MET A 60 18.91 -14.09 3.94
N GLY A 61 17.82 -14.40 4.65
CA GLY A 61 16.61 -15.01 4.09
C GLY A 61 15.77 -14.01 3.29
N ALA A 62 15.70 -12.77 3.78
CA ALA A 62 15.09 -11.66 3.04
C ALA A 62 15.82 -11.37 1.72
N LEU A 63 17.16 -11.39 1.71
CA LEU A 63 17.97 -11.20 0.49
C LEU A 63 17.82 -12.34 -0.54
N LEU A 64 17.69 -13.60 -0.12
CA LEU A 64 17.47 -14.72 -1.04
C LEU A 64 16.05 -14.69 -1.66
N GLY A 65 15.04 -14.26 -0.88
CA GLY A 65 13.70 -13.98 -1.39
C GLY A 65 13.69 -12.79 -2.37
N ALA A 66 14.45 -11.73 -2.04
CA ALA A 66 14.68 -10.57 -2.90
C ALA A 66 15.25 -10.96 -4.27
N GLY A 67 16.25 -11.83 -4.29
CA GLY A 67 16.90 -12.28 -5.52
C GLY A 67 15.93 -12.97 -6.47
N LYS A 68 15.02 -13.81 -5.96
CA LYS A 68 13.98 -14.44 -6.79
C LYS A 68 12.94 -13.45 -7.31
N ARG A 69 12.59 -12.42 -6.54
CA ARG A 69 11.67 -11.36 -6.98
C ARG A 69 12.28 -10.41 -8.01
N LEU A 70 13.55 -10.04 -7.85
CA LEU A 70 14.30 -9.31 -8.88
C LEU A 70 14.30 -10.05 -10.23
N LEU A 71 14.45 -11.38 -10.19
CA LEU A 71 14.45 -12.21 -11.40
C LEU A 71 13.06 -12.34 -12.04
N THR A 72 11.98 -12.12 -11.28
CA THR A 72 10.59 -12.16 -11.77
C THR A 72 10.05 -10.78 -12.12
N GLY A 73 10.78 -9.70 -11.82
CA GLY A 73 10.42 -8.33 -12.17
C GLY A 73 9.38 -7.69 -11.24
N GLU A 74 9.03 -8.33 -10.13
CA GLU A 74 8.10 -7.79 -9.13
C GLU A 74 8.78 -6.71 -8.25
N SER A 75 8.02 -5.69 -7.82
CA SER A 75 8.54 -4.66 -6.92
C SER A 75 9.05 -5.28 -5.61
N LEU A 76 10.30 -4.95 -5.24
CA LEU A 76 10.91 -5.40 -4.00
C LEU A 76 10.45 -4.63 -2.76
N PHE A 77 9.93 -3.43 -2.99
CA PHE A 77 9.59 -2.48 -1.95
C PHE A 77 8.10 -2.17 -2.03
N MET A 78 7.44 -2.29 -0.90
CA MET A 78 6.07 -1.82 -0.68
C MET A 78 6.11 -0.65 0.28
N THR A 79 5.13 0.23 0.19
CA THR A 79 4.97 1.32 1.14
C THR A 79 3.71 1.06 1.97
N VAL A 80 3.88 1.13 3.29
CA VAL A 80 2.79 1.10 4.27
C VAL A 80 2.38 2.54 4.55
N PHE A 81 1.09 2.81 4.46
CA PHE A 81 0.46 4.10 4.75
C PHE A 81 -0.41 3.90 5.98
N GLN A 82 0.05 4.37 7.14
CA GLN A 82 -0.63 4.15 8.43
C GLN A 82 -1.22 5.44 8.97
N ASN A 83 -2.46 5.39 9.44
CA ASN A 83 -3.08 6.51 10.15
C ASN A 83 -2.58 6.57 11.60
N GLN A 84 -1.64 7.47 11.88
CA GLN A 84 -1.15 7.78 13.23
C GLN A 84 -1.85 8.99 13.86
N GLY A 85 -2.76 9.62 13.12
CA GLY A 85 -3.55 10.75 13.56
C GLY A 85 -4.79 10.35 14.38
N GLN A 86 -5.60 11.36 14.71
CA GLN A 86 -6.92 11.17 15.28
C GLN A 86 -7.99 11.29 14.19
N GLY A 87 -9.04 10.47 14.31
CA GLY A 87 -10.15 10.42 13.36
C GLY A 87 -9.80 9.70 12.04
N LYS A 88 -10.81 9.60 11.18
CA LYS A 88 -10.70 9.02 9.84
C LYS A 88 -9.80 9.89 8.95
N LYS A 89 -8.87 9.27 8.25
CA LYS A 89 -7.91 9.92 7.33
C LYS A 89 -7.91 9.21 5.99
N ARG A 90 -7.52 9.91 4.93
CA ARG A 90 -7.56 9.38 3.56
C ARG A 90 -6.18 9.29 2.95
N VAL A 91 -5.99 8.25 2.16
CA VAL A 91 -4.85 8.08 1.25
C VAL A 91 -5.37 7.66 -0.11
N ALA A 92 -4.85 8.27 -1.17
CA ALA A 92 -5.29 8.01 -2.53
C ALA A 92 -4.19 7.42 -3.40
N PHE A 93 -4.58 6.45 -4.24
CA PHE A 93 -3.70 5.72 -5.13
C PHE A 93 -4.22 5.73 -6.57
N GLY A 94 -3.33 5.85 -7.54
CA GLY A 94 -3.65 5.82 -8.97
C GLY A 94 -2.53 5.18 -9.79
N ALA A 95 -2.90 4.59 -10.93
CA ALA A 95 -1.93 4.04 -11.86
C ALA A 95 -1.29 5.17 -12.72
N PRO A 96 -0.03 5.01 -13.17
CA PRO A 96 0.64 6.00 -14.04
C PRO A 96 0.16 5.94 -15.50
N TYR A 97 -0.89 5.17 -15.79
CA TYR A 97 -1.46 4.97 -17.12
C TYR A 97 -2.99 4.94 -17.04
N PRO A 98 -3.69 5.34 -18.12
CA PRO A 98 -5.15 5.25 -18.19
C PRO A 98 -5.65 3.83 -17.98
N GLY A 99 -6.76 3.70 -17.25
CA GLY A 99 -7.32 2.42 -16.85
C GLY A 99 -8.43 2.56 -15.81
N LYS A 100 -9.05 1.41 -15.50
CA LYS A 100 -10.10 1.29 -14.49
C LYS A 100 -9.62 0.46 -13.30
N ILE A 101 -10.02 0.87 -12.11
CA ILE A 101 -9.75 0.17 -10.86
C ILE A 101 -10.91 -0.79 -10.59
N VAL A 102 -10.57 -2.04 -10.26
CA VAL A 102 -11.54 -3.09 -9.92
C VAL A 102 -11.25 -3.57 -8.50
N PRO A 103 -12.14 -3.32 -7.53
CA PRO A 103 -12.02 -3.85 -6.18
C PRO A 103 -12.35 -5.35 -6.16
N VAL A 104 -11.59 -6.13 -5.39
CA VAL A 104 -11.71 -7.60 -5.29
C VAL A 104 -11.76 -8.09 -3.85
#